data_AF-A0A8C0B037-F1
#
_entry.id   AF-A0A8C0B037-F1
#
_cell.length_a   1.000
_cell.length_b   1.000
_cell.length_c   1.000
_cell.angle_alpha   90.00
_cell.angle_beta   90.00
_cell.angle_gamma   90.00
#
_symmetry.space_group_name_H-M   'P 1'
#
loop_
_entity.id
_entity.type
_entity.pdbx_description
1 polymer ?
#
loop_
_entity_poly.entity_id
_entity_poly.type
_entity_poly.pdbx_seq_one_letter_code
_entity_poly.pdbx_strand_id
1 'polypeptide(L)'
;IVCPLAQDPKEASPQCRAEVVNSLVGYALEKKVVKSKVGEKVGLPCCHEIPSSESLHSYRVYWQKNTTEVVLAYADGKMISKHEQYVNRTEMDARNLTLWISPVEILDNGSYQCIVQHRRLLQNSVVVCDESVTLFVTGRWIMVVRCSSYGGFPKPKLSGALDNESTAWNDSWVSESSLRAYNVTGKLWLNVTKDISFTCSVEYNGFAESTSFGSHRLGLPPFSAPLYQHDLAASCVVQTWYSNGGT
;
A
#
# COMPACT_ATOMS: atom_id res chain seq x y z
N ILE A 1 23.36 21.60 -26.01
CA ILE A 1 23.88 22.15 -24.74
C ILE A 1 25.10 21.31 -24.40
N VAL A 2 26.27 21.89 -24.60
CA VAL A 2 27.56 21.30 -24.24
C VAL A 2 27.79 21.62 -22.78
N CYS A 3 28.11 20.63 -21.97
CA CYS A 3 28.76 20.84 -20.67
C CYS A 3 30.09 20.07 -20.65
N PRO A 4 31.11 20.61 -19.96
CA PRO A 4 32.51 20.38 -20.26
C PRO A 4 33.09 19.17 -19.53
N LEU A 5 34.26 18.72 -20.00
CA LEU A 5 35.16 17.80 -19.29
C LEU A 5 35.68 18.44 -18.00
N ALA A 6 35.69 17.66 -16.91
CA ALA A 6 36.52 17.94 -15.75
C ALA A 6 37.66 16.92 -15.69
N GLN A 7 38.89 17.45 -15.65
CA GLN A 7 40.15 16.78 -15.38
C GLN A 7 40.17 16.19 -13.96
N ASP A 8 40.60 14.92 -13.85
CA ASP A 8 40.98 14.09 -12.67
C ASP A 8 40.98 14.77 -11.28
N PRO A 9 40.39 14.16 -10.23
CA PRO A 9 41.21 13.25 -9.41
C PRO A 9 40.44 12.09 -8.73
N LYS A 10 41.19 11.03 -8.42
CA LYS A 10 40.87 10.02 -7.41
C LYS A 10 40.32 10.65 -6.10
N GLU A 11 39.37 9.94 -5.49
CA GLU A 11 38.83 10.13 -4.14
C GLU A 11 37.70 11.17 -3.97
N ALA A 12 36.46 10.71 -4.19
CA ALA A 12 35.27 11.35 -3.61
C ALA A 12 34.37 10.26 -3.01
N SER A 13 34.27 10.26 -1.68
CA SER A 13 33.35 9.41 -0.90
C SER A 13 32.04 10.18 -0.67
N PRO A 14 30.87 9.68 -1.09
CA PRO A 14 29.60 10.23 -0.66
C PRO A 14 29.14 9.57 0.65
N GLN A 15 29.17 10.38 1.72
CA GLN A 15 28.72 10.06 3.07
C GLN A 15 27.21 10.33 3.21
N CYS A 16 26.46 9.42 3.86
CA CYS A 16 25.08 9.70 4.28
C CYS A 16 25.04 10.12 5.76
N ARG A 17 24.32 11.22 6.05
CA ARG A 17 24.06 11.78 7.37
C ARG A 17 22.55 11.78 7.61
N ALA A 18 22.10 11.40 8.79
CA ALA A 18 20.71 11.58 9.23
C ALA A 18 20.71 12.50 10.45
N GLU A 19 19.90 13.56 10.42
CA GLU A 19 19.58 14.39 11.59
C GLU A 19 18.13 14.15 12.00
N VAL A 20 17.91 14.06 13.32
CA VAL A 20 16.59 13.94 13.94
C VAL A 20 16.11 15.35 14.30
N VAL A 21 14.89 15.70 13.88
CA VAL A 21 14.21 16.92 14.30
C VAL A 21 13.03 16.53 15.20
N ASN A 22 13.04 17.01 16.45
CA ASN A 22 12.05 16.71 17.50
C ASN A 22 10.67 17.36 17.25
N SER A 23 9.62 16.76 17.84
CA SER A 23 8.38 17.37 18.39
C SER A 23 7.26 16.31 18.38
N LEU A 24 6.43 16.02 19.37
CA LEU A 24 6.07 16.58 20.68
C LEU A 24 5.54 15.40 21.53
N VAL A 25 5.57 15.53 22.85
CA VAL A 25 4.90 14.60 23.78
C VAL A 25 3.39 14.66 23.55
N GLY A 26 2.78 13.52 23.24
CA GLY A 26 1.33 13.34 23.19
C GLY A 26 0.96 12.07 23.95
N TYR A 27 0.02 12.18 24.88
CA TYR A 27 -0.50 11.06 25.65
C TYR A 27 -1.00 9.95 24.71
N ALA A 28 -0.52 8.72 24.91
CA ALA A 28 -1.00 7.55 24.19
C ALA A 28 -2.43 7.24 24.65
N LEU A 29 -3.43 7.67 23.88
CA LEU A 29 -4.77 7.11 23.96
C LEU A 29 -4.67 5.65 23.48
N GLU A 30 -5.11 4.67 24.27
CA GLU A 30 -5.24 3.29 23.78
C GLU A 30 -6.16 3.28 22.55
N LYS A 31 -5.59 3.09 21.36
CA LYS A 31 -6.38 3.02 20.13
C LYS A 31 -6.89 1.59 19.95
N LYS A 32 -8.20 1.41 19.81
CA LYS A 32 -8.79 0.12 19.44
C LYS A 32 -8.31 -0.28 18.03
N VAL A 33 -7.73 -1.47 17.93
CA VAL A 33 -7.19 -2.01 16.68
C VAL A 33 -7.91 -3.30 16.33
N VAL A 34 -8.47 -3.38 15.12
CA VAL A 34 -9.10 -4.57 14.55
C VAL A 34 -8.31 -5.00 13.33
N LYS A 35 -8.09 -6.31 13.18
CA LYS A 35 -7.36 -6.90 12.03
C LYS A 35 -8.30 -7.82 11.25
N SER A 36 -8.23 -7.77 9.92
CA SER A 36 -9.00 -8.63 9.03
C SER A 36 -8.23 -8.95 7.76
N LYS A 37 -8.72 -9.91 6.96
CA LYS A 37 -8.19 -10.24 5.65
C LYS A 37 -9.15 -9.81 4.54
N VAL A 38 -8.60 -9.55 3.36
CA VAL A 38 -9.42 -9.29 2.16
C VAL A 38 -10.40 -10.43 1.92
N GLY A 39 -11.66 -10.10 1.66
CA GLY A 39 -12.75 -11.04 1.42
C GLY A 39 -13.48 -11.51 2.67
N GLU A 40 -12.95 -11.28 3.87
CA GLU A 40 -13.61 -11.68 5.13
C GLU A 40 -14.72 -10.69 5.53
N LYS A 41 -15.47 -11.05 6.58
CA LYS A 41 -16.41 -10.17 7.28
C LYS A 41 -15.75 -9.68 8.57
N VAL A 42 -15.81 -8.38 8.83
CA VAL A 42 -15.25 -7.77 10.04
C VAL A 42 -16.28 -6.87 10.73
N GLY A 43 -16.25 -6.87 12.07
CA GLY A 43 -17.05 -5.98 12.90
C GLY A 43 -16.15 -4.94 13.60
N LEU A 44 -16.47 -3.66 13.43
CA LEU A 44 -15.81 -2.56 14.14
C LEU A 44 -16.69 -2.17 15.34
N PRO A 45 -16.24 -2.43 16.59
CA PRO A 45 -17.05 -2.17 17.76
C PRO A 45 -17.22 -0.66 18.00
N CYS A 46 -18.44 -0.24 18.31
CA CYS A 46 -18.69 1.12 18.79
C CYS A 46 -18.48 1.23 20.31
N CYS A 47 -18.42 2.45 20.84
CA CYS A 47 -18.21 2.71 22.27
C CYS A 47 -19.51 2.92 23.07
N HIS A 48 -20.66 2.61 22.47
CA HIS A 48 -21.96 2.70 23.12
C HIS A 48 -22.85 1.52 22.76
N GLU A 49 -23.54 1.00 23.76
CA GLU A 49 -24.61 0.02 23.61
C GLU A 49 -25.92 0.68 24.05
N ILE A 50 -26.94 0.60 23.20
CA ILE A 50 -28.26 1.16 23.49
C ILE A 50 -28.92 0.32 24.60
N PRO A 51 -29.28 0.92 25.75
CA PRO A 51 -29.98 0.21 26.81
C PRO A 51 -31.23 -0.49 26.30
N SER A 52 -31.56 -1.66 26.87
CA SER A 52 -32.74 -2.43 26.46
C SER A 52 -34.06 -1.66 26.59
N SER A 53 -34.11 -0.70 27.52
CA SER A 53 -35.23 0.23 27.74
C SER A 53 -35.40 1.29 26.65
N GLU A 54 -34.39 1.48 25.79
CA GLU A 54 -34.38 2.47 24.74
C GLU A 54 -34.33 1.83 23.35
N SER A 55 -34.52 2.66 22.32
CA SER A 55 -34.47 2.23 20.93
C SER A 55 -33.62 3.19 20.09
N LEU A 56 -33.18 2.73 18.92
CA LEU A 56 -32.40 3.53 17.97
C LEU A 56 -33.08 4.84 17.56
N HIS A 57 -34.40 4.99 17.76
CA HIS A 57 -35.11 6.25 17.49
C HIS A 57 -34.63 7.42 18.36
N SER A 58 -34.16 7.13 19.58
CA SER A 58 -33.62 8.15 20.49
C SER A 58 -32.16 8.51 20.19
N TYR A 59 -31.56 7.91 19.16
CA TYR A 59 -30.13 8.04 18.88
C TYR A 59 -29.86 8.47 17.44
N ARG A 60 -28.78 9.24 17.28
CA ARG A 60 -28.18 9.53 15.99
C ARG A 60 -26.77 8.96 15.99
N VAL A 61 -26.48 8.11 15.02
CA VAL A 61 -25.21 7.36 14.95
C VAL A 61 -24.52 7.66 13.65
N TYR A 62 -23.23 7.98 13.72
CA TYR A 62 -22.39 8.18 12.55
C TYR A 62 -21.18 7.25 12.63
N TRP A 63 -20.95 6.54 11.53
CA TRP A 63 -19.67 5.92 11.26
C TRP A 63 -18.96 6.73 10.19
N GLN A 64 -17.80 7.25 10.52
CA GLN A 64 -16.99 8.08 9.62
C GLN A 64 -15.63 7.43 9.40
N LYS A 65 -15.05 7.61 8.22
CA LYS A 65 -13.70 7.17 7.89
C LYS A 65 -12.84 8.39 7.58
N ASN A 66 -11.64 8.43 8.15
CA ASN A 66 -10.68 9.54 8.00
C ASN A 66 -11.34 10.92 8.20
N THR A 67 -12.28 11.02 9.15
CA THR A 67 -13.05 12.21 9.58
C THR A 67 -13.83 12.97 8.50
N THR A 68 -13.85 12.50 7.26
CA THR A 68 -14.42 13.21 6.10
C THR A 68 -15.44 12.38 5.34
N GLU A 69 -15.30 11.05 5.34
CA GLU A 69 -16.19 10.15 4.61
C GLU A 69 -17.21 9.53 5.57
N VAL A 70 -18.50 9.87 5.41
CA VAL A 70 -19.58 9.23 6.18
C VAL A 70 -19.85 7.85 5.59
N VAL A 71 -19.34 6.79 6.23
CA VAL A 71 -19.57 5.40 5.83
C VAL A 71 -21.06 5.08 5.85
N LEU A 72 -21.71 5.34 6.99
CA LEU A 72 -23.15 5.29 7.16
C LEU A 72 -23.60 6.19 8.32
N ALA A 73 -24.88 6.56 8.30
CA ALA A 73 -25.51 7.30 9.38
C ALA A 73 -26.95 6.87 9.62
N TYR A 74 -27.35 6.83 10.89
CA TYR A 74 -28.71 6.54 11.35
C TYR A 74 -29.30 7.71 12.14
N ALA A 75 -30.58 7.99 11.93
CA ALA A 75 -31.38 8.91 12.73
C ALA A 75 -32.84 8.46 12.76
N ASP A 76 -33.52 8.68 13.88
CA ASP A 76 -34.93 8.33 14.08
C ASP A 76 -35.21 6.85 13.68
N GLY A 77 -34.28 5.96 14.01
CA GLY A 77 -34.38 4.52 13.74
C GLY A 77 -34.15 4.11 12.28
N LYS A 78 -33.83 5.05 11.38
CA LYS A 78 -33.66 4.81 9.95
C LYS A 78 -32.25 5.20 9.48
N MET A 79 -31.77 4.50 8.45
CA MET A 79 -30.52 4.86 7.78
C MET A 79 -30.78 6.11 6.92
N ILE A 80 -30.06 7.20 7.19
CA ILE A 80 -30.23 8.49 6.53
C ILE A 80 -29.12 8.83 5.53
N SER A 81 -27.98 8.15 5.64
CA SER A 81 -26.86 8.32 4.71
C SER A 81 -26.06 7.04 4.62
N LYS A 82 -25.54 6.77 3.41
CA LYS A 82 -24.63 5.67 3.12
C LYS A 82 -23.76 6.08 1.94
N HIS A 83 -22.45 5.94 2.08
CA HIS A 83 -21.53 6.27 0.99
C HIS A 83 -21.55 5.17 -0.07
N GLU A 84 -21.43 5.56 -1.34
CA GLU A 84 -21.59 4.69 -2.51
C GLU A 84 -20.66 3.46 -2.46
N GLN A 85 -19.37 3.67 -2.12
CA GLN A 85 -18.37 2.61 -1.95
C GLN A 85 -18.77 1.48 -0.95
N TYR A 86 -19.73 1.74 -0.06
CA TYR A 86 -20.16 0.82 1.00
C TYR A 86 -21.55 0.21 0.76
N VAL A 87 -22.23 0.56 -0.34
CA VAL A 87 -23.54 0.01 -0.69
C VAL A 87 -23.47 -1.50 -0.83
N ASN A 88 -24.45 -2.21 -0.26
CA ASN A 88 -24.52 -3.68 -0.17
C ASN A 88 -23.35 -4.38 0.55
N ARG A 89 -22.45 -3.63 1.19
CA ARG A 89 -21.28 -4.20 1.90
C ARG A 89 -21.27 -3.92 3.40
N THR A 90 -21.98 -2.88 3.83
CA THR A 90 -22.02 -2.51 5.25
C THR A 90 -23.41 -2.61 5.87
N GLU A 91 -23.42 -3.01 7.13
CA GLU A 91 -24.61 -3.10 7.99
C GLU A 91 -24.22 -2.67 9.42
N MET A 92 -25.18 -2.18 10.20
CA MET A 92 -24.94 -1.77 11.59
C MET A 92 -25.87 -2.54 12.51
N ASP A 93 -25.32 -3.06 13.61
CA ASP A 93 -26.12 -3.66 14.67
C ASP A 93 -26.92 -2.58 15.42
N ALA A 94 -28.23 -2.78 15.58
CA ALA A 94 -29.11 -1.77 16.17
C ALA A 94 -28.97 -1.62 17.70
N ARG A 95 -28.26 -2.53 18.37
CA ARG A 95 -28.07 -2.52 19.83
C ARG A 95 -26.67 -2.05 20.20
N ASN A 96 -25.65 -2.75 19.76
CA ASN A 96 -24.25 -2.45 20.11
C ASN A 96 -23.56 -1.50 19.10
N LEU A 97 -24.28 -1.09 18.05
CA LEU A 97 -23.82 -0.10 17.06
C LEU A 97 -22.55 -0.51 16.29
N THR A 98 -22.22 -1.80 16.32
CA THR A 98 -21.07 -2.35 15.59
C THR A 98 -21.29 -2.18 14.09
N LEU A 99 -20.30 -1.61 13.42
CA LEU A 99 -20.26 -1.54 11.97
C LEU A 99 -19.70 -2.84 11.42
N TRP A 100 -20.50 -3.55 10.65
CA TRP A 100 -20.07 -4.73 9.90
C TRP A 100 -19.72 -4.34 8.47
N ILE A 101 -18.60 -4.87 7.98
CA ILE A 101 -18.13 -4.71 6.60
C ILE A 101 -17.91 -6.10 6.02
N SER A 102 -18.52 -6.39 4.87
CA SER A 102 -18.40 -7.67 4.15
C SER A 102 -18.77 -7.54 2.67
N PRO A 103 -17.96 -8.07 1.73
CA PRO A 103 -16.58 -8.50 1.93
C PRO A 103 -15.66 -7.31 2.21
N VAL A 104 -14.63 -7.51 3.02
CA VAL A 104 -13.59 -6.50 3.29
C VAL A 104 -12.67 -6.34 2.08
N GLU A 105 -12.38 -5.10 1.71
CA GLU A 105 -11.43 -4.73 0.66
C GLU A 105 -10.19 -4.05 1.25
N ILE A 106 -9.09 -4.01 0.49
CA ILE A 106 -7.85 -3.34 0.92
C ILE A 106 -8.09 -1.85 1.21
N LEU A 107 -8.96 -1.20 0.41
CA LEU A 107 -9.31 0.21 0.57
C LEU A 107 -10.08 0.49 1.87
N ASP A 108 -10.58 -0.54 2.56
CA ASP A 108 -11.23 -0.38 3.87
C ASP A 108 -10.22 -0.17 5.00
N ASN A 109 -8.92 -0.38 4.75
CA ASN A 109 -7.87 -0.09 5.72
C ASN A 109 -7.88 1.39 6.12
N GLY A 110 -7.88 1.68 7.42
CA GLY A 110 -7.87 3.05 7.90
C GLY A 110 -8.50 3.24 9.27
N SER A 111 -8.65 4.50 9.65
CA SER A 111 -9.27 4.89 10.91
C SER A 111 -10.74 5.21 10.71
N TYR A 112 -11.57 4.55 11.50
CA TYR A 112 -13.00 4.75 11.59
C TYR A 112 -13.34 5.43 12.91
N GLN A 113 -14.38 6.23 12.93
CA GLN A 113 -14.86 6.93 14.11
C GLN A 113 -16.35 6.64 14.30
N CYS A 114 -16.70 6.14 15.49
CA CYS A 114 -18.09 5.99 15.90
C CYS A 114 -18.51 7.20 16.73
N ILE A 115 -19.50 7.95 16.25
CA ILE A 115 -20.05 9.11 16.96
C ILE A 115 -21.52 8.83 17.25
N VAL A 116 -21.90 8.83 18.53
CA VAL A 116 -23.27 8.56 18.98
C VAL A 116 -23.80 9.76 19.75
N GLN A 117 -24.96 10.25 19.31
CA GLN A 117 -25.67 11.35 19.93
C GLN A 117 -26.99 10.84 20.50
N HIS A 118 -27.22 11.08 21.78
CA HIS A 118 -28.51 10.82 22.44
C HIS A 118 -29.43 12.03 22.27
N ARG A 119 -30.62 11.80 21.74
CA ARG A 119 -31.65 12.82 21.55
C ARG A 119 -32.61 12.79 22.72
N ARG A 120 -32.59 13.84 23.54
CA ARG A 120 -33.55 14.06 24.62
C ARG A 120 -34.66 14.97 24.12
N LEU A 121 -35.91 14.61 24.41
CA LEU A 121 -37.11 15.30 23.88
C LEU A 121 -37.16 16.81 24.20
N LEU A 122 -36.48 17.26 25.26
CA LEU A 122 -36.55 18.62 25.79
C LEU A 122 -35.18 19.32 25.87
N GLN A 123 -34.10 18.70 25.40
CA GLN A 123 -32.73 19.21 25.51
C GLN A 123 -31.98 19.06 24.19
N ASN A 124 -30.87 19.79 24.06
CA ASN A 124 -29.93 19.57 22.97
C ASN A 124 -29.38 18.14 22.98
N SER A 125 -29.09 17.60 21.80
CA SER A 125 -28.48 16.29 21.66
C SER A 125 -27.13 16.25 22.36
N VAL A 126 -26.87 15.18 23.13
CA VAL A 126 -25.62 14.99 23.87
C VAL A 126 -24.80 13.91 23.17
N VAL A 127 -23.53 14.18 22.89
CA VAL A 127 -22.59 13.15 22.40
C VAL A 127 -22.27 12.22 23.56
N VAL A 128 -22.70 10.96 23.44
CA VAL A 128 -22.49 9.92 24.47
C VAL A 128 -21.31 9.00 24.13
N CYS A 129 -20.86 9.02 22.88
CA CYS A 129 -19.72 8.26 22.42
C CYS A 129 -19.06 8.97 21.22
N ASP A 130 -17.74 9.04 21.27
CA ASP A 130 -16.86 9.50 20.19
C ASP A 130 -15.53 8.76 20.34
N GLU A 131 -15.38 7.63 19.62
CA GLU A 131 -14.18 6.79 19.71
C GLU A 131 -13.71 6.34 18.33
N SER A 132 -12.39 6.30 18.15
CA SER A 132 -11.73 5.83 16.94
C SER A 132 -11.34 4.36 17.02
N VAL A 133 -11.61 3.61 15.96
CA VAL A 133 -11.15 2.23 15.75
C VAL A 133 -10.34 2.17 14.47
N THR A 134 -9.16 1.55 14.53
CA THR A 134 -8.32 1.37 13.33
C THR A 134 -8.49 -0.05 12.78
N LEU A 135 -8.91 -0.16 11.52
CA LEU A 135 -9.00 -1.42 10.79
C LEU A 135 -7.73 -1.64 9.97
N PHE A 136 -7.01 -2.73 10.26
CA PHE A 136 -5.92 -3.22 9.44
C PHE A 136 -6.36 -4.38 8.58
N VAL A 137 -6.31 -4.19 7.26
CA VAL A 137 -6.65 -5.23 6.29
C VAL A 137 -5.37 -5.83 5.72
N THR A 138 -5.25 -7.15 5.82
CA THR A 138 -4.15 -7.91 5.22
C THR A 138 -4.62 -8.56 3.93
N GLY A 139 -3.93 -8.28 2.84
CA GLY A 139 -4.21 -8.85 1.52
C GLY A 139 -3.05 -9.70 1.01
N ARG A 140 -3.35 -10.58 0.05
CA ARG A 140 -2.34 -11.22 -0.79
C ARG A 140 -1.98 -10.22 -1.89
N TRP A 141 -0.87 -9.50 -1.73
CA TRP A 141 -0.43 -8.51 -2.70
C TRP A 141 0.26 -9.22 -3.87
N ILE A 142 -0.22 -8.98 -5.08
CA ILE A 142 0.49 -9.37 -6.30
C ILE A 142 1.33 -8.16 -6.73
N MET A 143 2.64 -8.26 -6.61
CA MET A 143 3.61 -7.26 -7.07
C MET A 143 4.15 -7.68 -8.43
N VAL A 144 4.18 -6.76 -9.40
CA VAL A 144 4.75 -7.04 -10.73
C VAL A 144 6.12 -6.38 -10.83
N VAL A 145 7.17 -7.18 -10.89
CA VAL A 145 8.55 -6.70 -11.08
C VAL A 145 8.89 -6.69 -12.56
N ARG A 146 9.42 -5.56 -13.05
CA ARG A 146 9.89 -5.41 -14.43
C ARG A 146 11.40 -5.20 -14.45
N CYS A 147 12.13 -6.06 -15.15
CA CYS A 147 13.56 -5.88 -15.36
C CYS A 147 13.84 -5.63 -16.84
N SER A 148 14.54 -4.56 -17.17
CA SER A 148 14.81 -4.18 -18.56
C SER A 148 16.29 -3.79 -18.77
N SER A 149 16.84 -4.19 -19.91
CA SER A 149 18.16 -3.78 -20.39
C SER A 149 18.07 -3.48 -21.89
N TYR A 150 18.82 -2.48 -22.36
CA TYR A 150 18.69 -1.95 -23.71
C TYR A 150 20.07 -1.76 -24.35
N GLY A 151 20.17 -2.00 -25.66
CA GLY A 151 21.35 -1.71 -26.47
C GLY A 151 22.53 -2.68 -26.30
N GLY A 152 22.31 -3.86 -25.70
CA GLY A 152 23.39 -4.82 -25.42
C GLY A 152 23.72 -5.74 -26.60
N PHE A 153 24.93 -6.30 -26.60
CA PHE A 153 25.37 -7.31 -27.58
C PHE A 153 26.35 -8.26 -26.89
N PRO A 154 26.34 -9.58 -27.17
CA PRO A 154 25.45 -10.33 -28.07
C PRO A 154 24.05 -10.56 -27.49
N LYS A 155 23.27 -11.52 -28.00
CA LYS A 155 21.92 -11.82 -27.48
C LYS A 155 21.98 -12.11 -25.96
N PRO A 156 21.21 -11.38 -25.12
CA PRO A 156 21.28 -11.53 -23.67
C PRO A 156 20.58 -12.79 -23.14
N LYS A 157 20.93 -13.20 -21.92
CA LYS A 157 20.12 -14.08 -21.08
C LYS A 157 19.61 -13.32 -19.86
N LEU A 158 18.32 -13.45 -19.58
CA LEU A 158 17.68 -12.83 -18.42
C LEU A 158 17.47 -13.88 -17.33
N SER A 159 17.87 -13.57 -16.10
CA SER A 159 17.63 -14.41 -14.92
C SER A 159 17.13 -13.58 -13.75
N GLY A 160 16.40 -14.23 -12.84
CA GLY A 160 15.86 -13.62 -11.63
C GLY A 160 16.10 -14.54 -10.43
N ALA A 161 16.35 -13.94 -9.28
CA ALA A 161 16.48 -14.64 -8.00
C ALA A 161 15.66 -13.94 -6.92
N LEU A 162 14.84 -14.70 -6.19
CA LEU A 162 14.08 -14.25 -5.04
C LEU A 162 14.74 -14.81 -3.78
N ASP A 163 15.22 -13.96 -2.88
CA ASP A 163 15.94 -14.36 -1.66
C ASP A 163 17.06 -15.38 -1.93
N ASN A 164 17.81 -15.17 -3.02
CA ASN A 164 18.87 -16.04 -3.56
C ASN A 164 18.41 -17.37 -4.20
N GLU A 165 17.10 -17.64 -4.30
CA GLU A 165 16.57 -18.76 -5.08
C GLU A 165 16.19 -18.34 -6.50
N SER A 166 16.61 -19.10 -7.52
CA SER A 166 16.28 -18.81 -8.91
C SER A 166 14.78 -18.86 -9.16
N THR A 167 14.24 -17.89 -9.91
CA THR A 167 12.82 -17.83 -10.26
C THR A 167 12.60 -17.60 -11.75
N ALA A 168 11.52 -18.15 -12.27
CA ALA A 168 11.17 -18.08 -13.69
C ALA A 168 10.31 -16.84 -13.98
N TRP A 169 10.59 -16.17 -15.09
CA TRP A 169 9.81 -15.02 -15.56
C TRP A 169 8.43 -15.47 -16.05
N ASN A 170 7.38 -14.72 -15.71
CA ASN A 170 6.03 -14.98 -16.23
C ASN A 170 5.92 -14.56 -17.70
N ASP A 171 6.54 -13.44 -18.05
CA ASP A 171 6.59 -12.92 -19.41
C ASP A 171 7.98 -12.32 -19.66
N SER A 172 8.55 -12.57 -20.83
CA SER A 172 9.84 -12.02 -21.23
C SER A 172 9.94 -11.89 -22.74
N TRP A 173 10.55 -10.80 -23.20
CA TRP A 173 10.76 -10.55 -24.61
C TRP A 173 12.16 -9.99 -24.87
N VAL A 174 12.68 -10.35 -26.05
CA VAL A 174 13.95 -9.86 -26.57
C VAL A 174 13.70 -9.31 -27.96
N SER A 175 14.13 -8.08 -28.22
CA SER A 175 14.08 -7.47 -29.55
C SER A 175 15.47 -7.09 -30.03
N GLU A 176 15.67 -7.15 -31.34
CA GLU A 176 16.92 -6.78 -32.01
C GLU A 176 16.68 -5.55 -32.89
N SER A 177 17.59 -4.59 -32.82
CA SER A 177 17.56 -3.39 -33.65
C SER A 177 18.28 -3.60 -34.99
N SER A 178 18.08 -2.69 -35.94
CA SER A 178 18.82 -2.68 -37.22
C SER A 178 20.34 -2.59 -37.04
N LEU A 179 20.81 -2.11 -35.89
CA LEU A 179 22.23 -2.01 -35.50
C LEU A 179 22.75 -3.29 -34.80
N ARG A 180 21.99 -4.39 -34.80
CA ARG A 180 22.30 -5.67 -34.11
C ARG A 180 22.38 -5.56 -32.58
N ALA A 181 21.96 -4.46 -32.00
CA ALA A 181 21.86 -4.31 -30.56
C ALA A 181 20.52 -4.89 -30.05
N TYR A 182 20.57 -5.56 -28.90
CA TYR A 182 19.45 -6.25 -28.27
C TYR A 182 18.88 -5.46 -27.09
N ASN A 183 17.56 -5.49 -26.98
CA ASN A 183 16.80 -5.05 -25.82
C ASN A 183 16.11 -6.26 -25.21
N VAL A 184 16.11 -6.34 -23.89
CA VAL A 184 15.46 -7.41 -23.13
C VAL A 184 14.59 -6.82 -22.04
N THR A 185 13.42 -7.41 -21.83
CA THR A 185 12.60 -7.10 -20.67
C THR A 185 11.91 -8.35 -20.16
N GLY A 186 11.88 -8.54 -18.85
CA GLY A 186 11.07 -9.54 -18.18
C GLY A 186 10.09 -8.93 -17.19
N LYS A 187 8.95 -9.58 -17.01
CA LYS A 187 7.93 -9.30 -16.00
C LYS A 187 7.72 -10.53 -15.12
N LEU A 188 7.76 -10.32 -13.81
CA LEU A 188 7.58 -11.36 -12.80
C LEU A 188 6.49 -10.95 -11.81
N TRP A 189 5.57 -11.86 -11.54
CA TRP A 189 4.43 -11.65 -10.66
C TRP A 189 4.72 -12.35 -9.34
N LEU A 190 4.86 -11.57 -8.27
CA LEU A 190 5.24 -12.03 -6.96
C LEU A 190 4.08 -11.90 -5.99
N ASN A 191 3.79 -12.99 -5.27
CA ASN A 191 2.89 -12.95 -4.12
C ASN A 191 3.72 -12.51 -2.90
N VAL A 192 3.55 -11.27 -2.46
CA VAL A 192 4.34 -10.72 -1.34
C VAL A 192 3.59 -10.95 -0.03
N THR A 193 4.19 -11.76 0.85
CA THR A 193 3.65 -12.07 2.19
C THR A 193 4.56 -11.61 3.33
N LYS A 194 5.82 -11.30 3.02
CA LYS A 194 6.87 -10.83 3.92
C LYS A 194 7.86 -9.96 3.14
N ASP A 195 8.84 -9.38 3.82
CA ASP A 195 9.94 -8.70 3.14
C ASP A 195 10.71 -9.68 2.25
N ILE A 196 10.92 -9.26 1.01
CA ILE A 196 11.62 -10.03 -0.02
C ILE A 196 12.70 -9.19 -0.69
N SER A 197 13.80 -9.84 -1.04
CA SER A 197 14.87 -9.29 -1.87
C SER A 197 14.84 -9.97 -3.22
N PHE A 198 14.49 -9.23 -4.26
CA PHE A 198 14.52 -9.71 -5.63
C PHE A 198 15.75 -9.17 -6.35
N THR A 199 16.52 -10.04 -6.98
CA THR A 199 17.67 -9.70 -7.82
C THR A 199 17.38 -10.08 -9.26
N CYS A 200 17.52 -9.13 -10.17
CA CYS A 200 17.51 -9.42 -11.60
C CYS A 200 18.95 -9.38 -12.13
N SER A 201 19.28 -10.30 -13.03
CA SER A 201 20.57 -10.33 -13.72
C SER A 201 20.40 -10.47 -15.23
N VAL A 202 21.22 -9.75 -15.98
CA VAL A 202 21.31 -9.83 -17.45
C VAL A 202 22.72 -10.23 -17.84
N GLU A 203 22.86 -11.37 -18.53
CA GLU A 203 24.14 -11.92 -18.98
C GLU A 203 24.36 -11.68 -20.48
N TYR A 204 25.51 -11.10 -20.82
CA TYR A 204 26.03 -10.93 -22.17
C TYR A 204 27.37 -11.66 -22.30
N ASN A 205 27.41 -12.74 -23.08
CA ASN A 205 28.65 -13.49 -23.37
C ASN A 205 29.46 -13.91 -22.11
N GLY A 206 28.77 -14.36 -21.06
CA GLY A 206 29.40 -14.75 -19.79
C GLY A 206 29.67 -13.61 -18.80
N PHE A 207 29.43 -12.34 -19.17
CA PHE A 207 29.47 -11.21 -18.25
C PHE A 207 28.05 -10.88 -17.78
N ALA A 208 27.81 -10.95 -16.47
CA ALA A 208 26.50 -10.71 -15.88
C ALA A 208 26.48 -9.41 -15.07
N GLU A 209 25.52 -8.56 -15.37
CA GLU A 209 25.19 -7.36 -14.58
C GLU A 209 23.92 -7.61 -13.80
N SER A 210 23.88 -7.19 -12.53
CA SER A 210 22.75 -7.46 -11.65
C SER A 210 22.31 -6.25 -10.84
N THR A 211 21.03 -6.21 -10.49
CA THR A 211 20.47 -5.18 -9.62
C THR A 211 19.47 -5.83 -8.67
N SER A 212 19.60 -5.53 -7.39
CA SER A 212 18.70 -6.00 -6.35
C SER A 212 17.74 -4.92 -5.90
N PHE A 213 16.53 -5.35 -5.60
CA PHE A 213 15.44 -4.53 -5.10
C PHE A 213 14.85 -5.22 -3.86
N GLY A 214 14.77 -4.47 -2.76
CA GLY A 214 14.11 -4.91 -1.54
C GLY A 214 12.73 -4.28 -1.41
N SER A 215 11.71 -5.07 -1.07
CA SER A 215 10.36 -4.57 -0.82
C SER A 215 10.30 -3.47 0.26
N HIS A 216 11.19 -3.54 1.26
CA HIS A 216 11.33 -2.52 2.31
C HIS A 216 11.71 -1.13 1.78
N ARG A 217 12.39 -1.05 0.61
CA ARG A 217 12.82 0.22 0.00
C ARG A 217 11.72 0.95 -0.75
N LEU A 218 10.56 0.32 -0.97
CA LEU A 218 9.41 1.00 -1.56
C LEU A 218 8.87 2.13 -0.68
N GLY A 219 9.41 2.32 0.53
CA GLY A 219 8.91 3.33 1.46
C GLY A 219 7.42 3.13 1.72
N LEU A 220 6.93 1.89 1.58
CA LEU A 220 5.61 1.54 2.05
C LEU A 220 5.66 1.82 3.56
N PRO A 221 4.85 2.75 4.08
CA PRO A 221 4.60 2.76 5.51
C PRO A 221 4.05 1.39 5.90
N PRO A 222 3.96 1.00 7.18
CA PRO A 222 2.99 -0.03 7.54
C PRO A 222 1.63 0.42 6.97
N PHE A 223 1.23 -0.23 5.89
CA PHE A 223 0.50 0.32 4.74
C PHE A 223 -0.52 1.43 5.09
N SER A 224 -0.18 2.69 4.84
CA SER A 224 -1.05 3.85 5.04
C SER A 224 -0.99 4.81 3.85
N ALA A 225 -1.71 4.48 2.78
CA ALA A 225 -2.34 5.39 1.79
C ALA A 225 -2.70 4.58 0.52
N PRO A 226 -3.79 4.91 -0.18
CA PRO A 226 -4.23 4.18 -1.36
C PRO A 226 -3.29 4.54 -2.52
N LEU A 227 -2.49 3.58 -2.97
CA LEU A 227 -2.16 3.60 -4.38
C LEU A 227 -3.39 3.04 -5.08
N TYR A 228 -3.96 3.88 -5.95
CA TYR A 228 -4.66 3.48 -7.16
C TYR A 228 -4.13 2.12 -7.64
N GLN A 229 -4.96 1.34 -8.34
CA GLN A 229 -4.54 0.19 -9.12
C GLN A 229 -3.57 0.63 -10.24
N HIS A 230 -2.37 1.03 -9.82
CA HIS A 230 -1.16 1.08 -10.57
C HIS A 230 -0.49 -0.22 -10.18
N ASP A 231 -0.29 -1.09 -11.15
CA ASP A 231 0.74 -2.11 -11.03
C ASP A 231 1.98 -1.43 -10.44
N LEU A 232 2.34 -1.78 -9.19
CA LEU A 232 3.58 -1.32 -8.59
C LEU A 232 4.71 -1.97 -9.38
N ALA A 233 5.06 -1.35 -10.49
CA ALA A 233 6.11 -1.79 -11.39
C ALA A 233 7.44 -1.26 -10.87
N ALA A 234 8.16 -2.08 -10.10
CA ALA A 234 9.58 -1.84 -9.91
C ALA A 234 10.27 -2.01 -11.27
N SER A 235 10.86 -0.95 -11.81
CA SER A 235 11.61 -0.99 -13.07
C SER A 235 13.09 -0.96 -12.79
N CYS A 236 13.78 -2.09 -12.96
CA CYS A 236 15.24 -2.13 -12.99
C CYS A 236 15.69 -1.78 -14.41
N VAL A 237 16.44 -0.69 -14.57
CA VAL A 237 17.08 -0.31 -15.85
C VAL A 237 18.57 -0.57 -15.70
N VAL A 238 19.07 -1.62 -16.37
CA VAL A 238 20.51 -1.87 -16.46
C VAL A 238 21.03 -1.13 -17.69
N GLN A 239 21.74 -0.02 -17.47
CA GLN A 239 22.48 0.70 -18.52
C GLN A 239 23.88 0.09 -18.65
N THR A 240 24.16 -0.55 -19.78
CA THR A 240 25.51 -1.03 -20.11
C THR A 240 26.30 0.09 -20.79
N TRP A 241 27.56 0.27 -20.38
CA TRP A 241 28.49 1.21 -21.01
C TRP A 241 29.49 0.41 -21.87
N TYR A 242 29.74 0.88 -23.09
CA TYR A 242 30.79 0.35 -23.97
C TYR A 242 32.09 1.09 -23.68
N SER A 243 33.12 0.42 -23.14
CA SER A 243 34.48 0.95 -23.19
C SER A 243 35.10 0.54 -24.53
N ASN A 244 35.37 1.53 -25.39
CA ASN A 244 36.21 1.28 -26.56
C ASN A 244 37.63 1.02 -26.07
N GLY A 245 38.05 -0.25 -26.10
CA GLY A 245 39.47 -0.58 -26.20
C GLY A 245 39.99 -0.04 -27.53
N GLY A 246 40.84 0.97 -27.48
CA GLY A 246 41.40 1.62 -28.65
C GLY A 246 42.77 2.20 -28.35
N THR A 247 43.78 1.42 -28.76
CA THR A 247 45.23 1.69 -28.95
C THR A 247 46.07 2.10 -27.76
#